data_AF-A0A529QEE6-F1
#
_entry.id   AF-A0A529QEE6-F1
#
_cell.length_a   1.000
_cell.length_b   1.000
_cell.length_c   1.000
_cell.angle_alpha   90.00
_cell.angle_beta   90.00
_cell.angle_gamma   90.00
#
_symmetry.space_group_name_H-M   'P 1'
#
loop_
_entity.id
_entity.type
_entity.pdbx_description
1 polymer ?
#
loop_
_entity_poly.entity_id
_entity_poly.type
_entity_poly.pdbx_seq_one_letter_code
_entity_poly.pdbx_strand_id
1 'polypeptide(L)'
;MNDPRHNIREVRAPRGDKLNARYWTTEAPLRMLMNNLDPEVAENPNELVVYGGIGRAARTWNDFDRIVASLKTLGEDETLLVQSGKPVGVFKTHSNAPRVLIANSNIVPHWANWEKFNELDRKGLM
;
A
#
# COMPACT_ATOMS: atom_id res chain seq x y z
N MET A 1 -20.65 -7.66 -10.82
CA MET A 1 -19.29 -7.13 -11.01
C MET A 1 -18.70 -6.97 -9.62
N ASN A 2 -17.63 -7.70 -9.29
CA ASN A 2 -17.01 -7.60 -7.97
C ASN A 2 -16.25 -6.27 -7.87
N ASP A 3 -16.52 -5.50 -6.81
CA ASP A 3 -15.72 -4.34 -6.47
C ASP A 3 -14.27 -4.80 -6.17
N PRO A 4 -13.25 -4.31 -6.89
CA PRO A 4 -11.86 -4.71 -6.64
C PRO A 4 -11.31 -4.23 -5.28
N ARG A 5 -12.07 -3.40 -4.56
CA ARG A 5 -11.74 -2.88 -3.22
C ARG A 5 -12.40 -3.67 -2.11
N HIS A 6 -13.39 -4.52 -2.39
CA HIS A 6 -14.06 -5.33 -1.39
C HIS A 6 -13.43 -6.73 -1.25
N ASN A 7 -13.10 -7.13 -0.03
CA ASN A 7 -12.70 -8.49 0.34
C ASN A 7 -12.97 -8.72 1.84
N ILE A 8 -13.38 -9.93 2.22
CA ILE A 8 -13.72 -10.29 3.61
C ILE A 8 -12.57 -10.92 4.40
N ARG A 9 -11.36 -10.99 3.81
CA ARG A 9 -10.21 -11.57 4.49
C ARG A 9 -9.74 -10.66 5.63
N GLU A 10 -9.42 -11.28 6.76
CA GLU A 10 -8.76 -10.57 7.85
C GLU A 10 -7.27 -10.46 7.57
N VAL A 11 -6.72 -9.25 7.75
CA VAL A 11 -5.28 -8.98 7.63
C VAL A 11 -4.77 -8.62 9.01
N ARG A 12 -3.71 -9.28 9.46
CA ARG A 12 -3.00 -8.90 10.70
C ARG A 12 -1.51 -8.96 10.44
N ALA A 13 -0.77 -8.06 11.08
CA ALA A 13 0.66 -8.03 10.91
C ALA A 13 1.35 -9.23 11.60
N PRO A 14 2.31 -9.90 10.94
CA PRO A 14 3.11 -10.94 11.57
C PRO A 14 3.77 -10.47 12.87
N ARG A 15 3.89 -11.38 13.83
CA ARG A 15 4.46 -11.14 15.17
C ARG A 15 5.72 -11.98 15.38
N GLY A 16 6.50 -11.65 16.40
CA GLY A 16 7.75 -12.35 16.73
C GLY A 16 8.94 -11.94 15.86
N ASP A 17 10.03 -12.69 16.01
CA ASP A 17 11.35 -12.43 15.41
C ASP A 17 11.56 -13.11 14.05
N LYS A 18 10.66 -14.02 13.64
CA LYS A 18 10.73 -14.67 12.33
C LYS A 18 10.36 -13.71 11.19
N LEU A 19 11.24 -13.60 10.21
CA LEU A 19 11.06 -12.79 9.01
C LEU A 19 10.14 -13.46 7.98
N ASN A 20 9.32 -12.65 7.30
CA ASN A 20 8.52 -13.03 6.13
C ASN A 20 9.08 -12.41 4.83
N ALA A 21 9.81 -11.30 4.94
CA ALA A 21 10.64 -10.69 3.92
C ALA A 21 12.11 -11.08 4.09
N ARG A 22 12.98 -10.64 3.17
CA ARG A 22 14.42 -10.98 3.20
C ARG A 22 15.18 -10.27 4.33
N TYR A 23 14.79 -9.04 4.67
CA TYR A 23 15.48 -8.18 5.62
C TYR A 23 14.49 -7.47 6.55
N TRP A 24 14.93 -7.09 7.76
CA TRP A 24 14.10 -6.30 8.67
C TRP A 24 13.64 -4.96 8.07
N THR A 25 14.47 -4.33 7.24
CA THR A 25 14.14 -3.08 6.53
C THR A 25 13.01 -3.24 5.52
N THR A 26 12.77 -4.46 5.03
CA THR A 26 11.64 -4.82 4.14
C THR A 26 10.48 -5.48 4.89
N GLU A 27 10.75 -6.14 6.02
CA GLU A 27 9.75 -6.72 6.92
C GLU A 27 8.95 -5.63 7.62
N ALA A 28 9.61 -4.57 8.08
CA ALA A 28 8.98 -3.46 8.77
C ALA A 28 7.83 -2.83 7.94
N PRO A 29 8.03 -2.38 6.69
CA PRO A 29 6.92 -1.84 5.90
C PRO A 29 5.86 -2.89 5.57
N LEU A 30 6.21 -4.18 5.45
CA LEU A 30 5.24 -5.27 5.28
C LEU A 30 4.31 -5.38 6.49
N ARG A 31 4.88 -5.42 7.70
CA ARG A 31 4.12 -5.47 8.95
C ARG A 31 3.30 -4.20 9.13
N MET A 32 3.86 -3.02 8.88
CA MET A 32 3.10 -1.77 9.04
C MET A 32 1.94 -1.66 8.05
N LEU A 33 2.12 -2.10 6.80
CA LEU A 33 1.03 -2.16 5.83
C LEU A 33 -0.11 -3.09 6.30
N MET A 34 0.24 -4.27 6.81
CA MET A 34 -0.74 -5.23 7.33
C MET A 34 -1.41 -4.73 8.61
N ASN A 35 -0.68 -4.03 9.48
CA ASN A 35 -1.20 -3.47 10.71
C ASN A 35 -2.23 -2.36 10.44
N ASN A 36 -2.03 -1.56 9.39
CA ASN A 36 -3.01 -0.58 8.96
C ASN A 36 -4.35 -1.19 8.53
N LEU A 37 -4.43 -2.50 8.29
CA LEU A 37 -5.65 -3.21 7.92
C LEU A 37 -6.08 -4.23 8.98
N ASP A 38 -5.48 -4.17 10.17
CA ASP A 38 -5.90 -4.99 11.30
C ASP A 38 -7.33 -4.61 11.72
N PRO A 39 -8.26 -5.57 11.92
CA PRO A 39 -9.63 -5.27 12.36
C PRO A 39 -9.73 -4.50 13.68
N GLU A 40 -8.70 -4.55 14.51
CA GLU A 40 -8.63 -3.75 15.75
C GLU A 40 -8.05 -2.34 15.55
N VAL A 41 -7.59 -2.02 14.34
CA VAL A 41 -6.91 -0.75 14.01
C VAL A 41 -7.68 0.06 12.96
N ALA A 42 -8.16 -0.60 11.91
CA ALA A 42 -8.80 0.04 10.77
C ALA A 42 -10.30 0.22 10.97
N GLU A 43 -10.85 1.34 10.51
CA GLU A 43 -12.29 1.62 10.54
C GLU A 43 -13.10 0.69 9.62
N ASN A 44 -12.57 0.37 8.42
CA ASN A 44 -13.21 -0.58 7.50
C ASN A 44 -12.17 -1.31 6.64
N PRO A 45 -11.48 -2.32 7.19
CA PRO A 45 -10.37 -3.00 6.53
C PRO A 45 -10.80 -3.77 5.27
N ASN A 46 -12.05 -4.22 5.19
CA ASN A 46 -12.58 -4.97 4.04
C ASN A 46 -12.61 -4.15 2.74
N GLU A 47 -12.66 -2.81 2.88
CA GLU A 47 -12.58 -1.82 1.80
C GLU A 47 -11.20 -1.14 1.69
N LEU A 48 -10.21 -1.69 2.39
CA LEU A 48 -8.85 -1.16 2.57
C LEU A 48 -8.79 0.18 3.33
N VAL A 49 -9.90 0.64 3.90
CA VAL A 49 -10.03 1.94 4.57
C VAL A 49 -9.48 1.85 5.99
N VAL A 50 -8.49 2.70 6.28
CA VAL A 50 -7.85 2.78 7.59
C VAL A 50 -8.57 3.76 8.49
N TYR A 51 -8.65 5.03 8.08
CA TYR A 51 -9.37 6.11 8.80
C TYR A 51 -9.62 7.30 7.87
N GLY A 52 -10.35 8.32 8.34
CA GLY A 52 -10.51 9.59 7.63
C GLY A 52 -11.36 9.50 6.36
N GLY A 53 -12.50 8.81 6.43
CA GLY A 53 -13.41 8.66 5.30
C GLY A 53 -12.94 7.56 4.34
N ILE A 54 -12.25 7.94 3.26
CA ILE A 54 -11.78 7.02 2.22
C ILE A 54 -10.25 6.87 2.18
N GLY A 55 -9.56 7.18 3.28
CA GLY A 55 -8.13 6.99 3.42
C GLY A 55 -7.77 5.50 3.44
N ARG A 56 -7.17 5.01 2.35
CA ARG A 56 -6.87 3.58 2.16
C ARG A 56 -5.39 3.22 2.27
N ALA A 57 -5.11 1.99 2.69
CA ALA A 57 -3.75 1.45 2.77
C ALA A 57 -3.16 1.06 1.39
N ALA A 58 -4.00 0.63 0.46
CA ALA A 58 -3.67 0.30 -0.92
C ALA A 58 -4.86 0.65 -1.84
N ARG A 59 -4.62 0.75 -3.15
CA ARG A 59 -5.65 1.18 -4.11
C ARG A 59 -6.75 0.14 -4.32
N THR A 60 -6.35 -1.12 -4.45
CA THR A 60 -7.21 -2.29 -4.64
C THR A 60 -6.58 -3.48 -3.91
N TRP A 61 -7.34 -4.56 -3.72
CA TRP A 61 -6.80 -5.76 -3.09
C TRP A 61 -5.69 -6.42 -3.91
N ASN A 62 -5.80 -6.37 -5.24
CA ASN A 62 -4.73 -6.81 -6.12
C ASN A 62 -3.45 -5.97 -5.96
N ASP A 63 -3.59 -4.65 -5.77
CA ASP A 63 -2.43 -3.79 -5.51
C ASP A 63 -1.81 -4.05 -4.13
N PHE A 64 -2.63 -4.30 -3.09
CA PHE A 64 -2.13 -4.76 -1.79
C PHE A 64 -1.32 -6.07 -1.93
N ASP A 65 -1.87 -7.07 -2.63
CA ASP A 65 -1.20 -8.37 -2.80
C ASP A 65 0.14 -8.21 -3.53
N ARG A 66 0.18 -7.34 -4.54
CA ARG A 66 1.41 -7.02 -5.27
C ARG A 66 2.42 -6.26 -4.41
N ILE A 67 1.99 -5.35 -3.52
CA ILE A 67 2.90 -4.68 -2.56
C ILE A 67 3.47 -5.72 -1.61
N VAL A 68 2.64 -6.58 -1.02
CA VAL A 68 3.07 -7.65 -0.11
C VAL A 68 4.08 -8.58 -0.80
N ALA A 69 3.78 -9.04 -2.02
CA ALA A 69 4.68 -9.91 -2.79
C ALA A 69 6.01 -9.21 -3.11
N SER A 70 5.98 -7.93 -3.47
CA SER A 70 7.18 -7.13 -3.74
C SER A 70 8.04 -6.99 -2.49
N LEU A 71 7.45 -6.59 -1.35
CA LEU A 71 8.18 -6.43 -0.09
C LEU A 71 8.83 -7.73 0.40
N LYS A 72 8.18 -8.88 0.19
CA LYS A 72 8.74 -10.18 0.55
C LYS A 72 9.99 -10.55 -0.24
N THR A 73 10.13 -10.04 -1.46
CA THR A 73 11.20 -10.43 -2.39
C THR A 73 12.23 -9.33 -2.67
N LEU A 74 11.97 -8.09 -2.25
CA LEU A 74 12.80 -6.90 -2.48
C LEU A 74 14.23 -7.09 -1.97
N GLY A 75 15.21 -6.74 -2.82
CA GLY A 75 16.63 -6.73 -2.49
C GLY A 75 17.01 -5.63 -1.51
N GLU A 76 18.15 -5.80 -0.83
CA GLU A 76 18.66 -4.81 0.13
C GLU A 76 19.10 -3.50 -0.55
N ASP A 77 19.46 -3.54 -1.83
CA ASP A 77 19.82 -2.38 -2.64
C ASP A 77 18.68 -1.92 -3.57
N GLU A 78 17.46 -2.42 -3.41
CA GLU A 78 16.30 -2.07 -4.23
C GLU A 78 15.32 -1.14 -3.49
N THR A 79 14.56 -0.37 -4.27
CA THR A 79 13.51 0.51 -3.79
C THR A 79 12.21 0.25 -4.55
N LEU A 80 11.12 -0.04 -3.82
CA LEU A 80 9.76 -0.13 -4.35
C LEU A 80 9.13 1.27 -4.47
N LEU A 81 8.57 1.60 -5.63
CA LEU A 81 7.76 2.81 -5.83
C LEU A 81 6.28 2.48 -5.71
N VAL A 82 5.59 3.18 -4.80
CA VAL A 82 4.13 3.10 -4.61
C VAL A 82 3.51 4.44 -5.00
N GLN A 83 2.70 4.43 -6.05
CA GLN A 83 1.98 5.62 -6.53
C GLN A 83 0.49 5.46 -6.22
N SER A 84 -0.07 6.33 -5.38
CA SER A 84 -1.46 6.30 -4.93
C SER A 84 -1.95 4.88 -4.64
N GLY A 85 -1.26 4.22 -3.70
CA GLY A 85 -1.58 2.86 -3.25
C GLY A 85 -1.32 1.71 -4.25
N LYS A 86 -0.64 1.97 -5.38
CA LYS A 86 -0.29 0.95 -6.40
C LYS A 86 1.23 0.75 -6.52
N PRO A 87 1.73 -0.50 -6.52
CA PRO A 87 3.15 -0.78 -6.76
C PRO A 87 3.46 -0.64 -8.25
N VAL A 88 4.22 0.39 -8.62
CA VAL A 88 4.44 0.76 -10.03
C VAL A 88 5.81 0.36 -10.58
N GLY A 89 6.79 0.09 -9.72
CA GLY A 89 8.10 -0.36 -10.15
C GLY A 89 9.07 -0.60 -9.00
N VAL A 90 10.11 -1.36 -9.28
CA VAL A 90 11.25 -1.60 -8.39
C VAL A 90 12.50 -1.16 -9.15
N PHE A 91 13.36 -0.38 -8.48
CA PHE A 91 14.60 0.12 -9.07
C PHE A 91 15.78 -0.18 -8.16
N LYS A 92 16.92 -0.47 -8.77
CA LYS A 92 18.18 -0.57 -8.06
C LYS A 92 18.62 0.81 -7.55
N THR A 93 19.05 0.84 -6.31
CA THR A 93 19.52 2.00 -5.55
C THR A 93 20.77 1.59 -4.76
N HIS A 94 20.75 1.64 -3.43
CA HIS A 94 21.81 1.16 -2.54
C HIS A 94 21.25 0.83 -1.15
N SER A 95 22.00 0.11 -0.32
CA SER A 95 21.54 -0.34 1.02
C SER A 95 21.08 0.78 1.94
N ASN A 96 21.71 1.94 1.89
CA ASN A 96 21.32 3.12 2.69
C ASN A 96 20.13 3.93 2.13
N ALA A 97 19.56 3.55 0.98
CA ALA A 97 18.37 4.20 0.44
C ALA A 97 17.09 3.70 1.13
N PRO A 98 15.97 4.44 1.06
CA PRO A 98 14.68 3.94 1.51
C PRO A 98 14.27 2.67 0.75
N ARG A 99 13.69 1.67 1.42
CA ARG A 99 13.15 0.48 0.73
C ARG A 99 11.85 0.75 -0.04
N VAL A 100 11.11 1.78 0.36
CA VAL A 100 9.84 2.17 -0.27
C VAL A 100 9.76 3.68 -0.39
N LEU A 101 9.39 4.18 -1.57
CA LEU A 101 9.02 5.57 -1.79
C LEU A 101 7.54 5.65 -2.16
N ILE A 102 6.80 6.54 -1.50
CA ILE A 102 5.34 6.63 -1.60
C ILE A 102 4.93 8.03 -2.03
N ALA A 103 4.10 8.13 -3.06
CA ALA A 103 3.48 9.38 -3.52
C ALA A 103 1.98 9.15 -3.75
N ASN A 104 1.15 9.57 -2.80
CA ASN A 104 -0.29 9.34 -2.82
C ASN A 104 -1.07 10.65 -3.01
N SER A 105 -2.11 10.60 -3.85
CA SER A 105 -3.12 11.66 -4.00
C SER A 105 -2.60 13.03 -4.46
N ASN A 106 -1.35 13.10 -4.94
CA ASN A 106 -0.78 14.31 -5.50
C ASN A 106 -1.43 14.61 -6.86
N ILE A 107 -2.05 15.79 -6.96
CA ILE A 107 -2.64 16.31 -8.20
C ILE A 107 -2.07 17.72 -8.40
N VAL A 108 -1.76 18.08 -9.64
CA VAL A 108 -1.26 19.43 -9.98
C VAL A 108 -2.27 20.48 -9.48
N PRO A 109 -1.84 21.58 -8.82
CA PRO A 109 -2.72 22.43 -8.00
C PRO A 109 -3.99 22.92 -8.70
N HIS A 110 -3.93 23.24 -9.99
CA HIS A 110 -5.09 23.67 -10.76
C HIS A 110 -6.24 22.64 -10.77
N TRP A 111 -5.94 21.34 -10.63
CA TRP A 111 -6.91 20.26 -10.58
C TRP A 111 -7.03 19.59 -9.21
N ALA A 112 -6.39 20.12 -8.16
CA ALA A 112 -6.33 19.50 -6.84
C ALA A 112 -7.63 19.73 -6.04
N ASN A 113 -8.73 19.14 -6.52
CA ASN A 113 -10.04 19.19 -5.89
C ASN A 113 -10.72 17.80 -5.89
N TRP A 114 -11.78 17.68 -5.09
CA TRP A 114 -12.51 16.43 -4.91
C TRP A 114 -13.20 15.93 -6.18
N GLU A 115 -13.66 16.84 -7.05
CA GLU A 115 -14.32 16.47 -8.30
C GLU A 115 -13.36 15.73 -9.23
N LYS A 116 -12.14 16.26 -9.42
CA LYS A 116 -11.08 15.60 -10.18
C LYS A 116 -10.62 14.31 -9.51
N PHE A 117 -10.42 14.32 -8.18
CA PHE A 117 -10.05 13.13 -7.44
C PHE A 117 -11.05 11.99 -7.68
N ASN A 118 -12.35 12.25 -7.52
CA ASN A 118 -13.43 11.27 -7.71
C ASN A 118 -13.57 10.83 -9.18
N GLU A 119 -13.25 11.69 -10.14
CA GLU A 119 -13.16 11.31 -11.56
C GLU A 119 -12.03 10.29 -11.79
N LEU A 120 -10.84 10.53 -11.25
CA LEU A 120 -9.69 9.62 -11.36
C LEU A 120 -9.90 8.32 -10.59
N ASP A 121 -10.51 8.38 -9.40
CA ASP A 121 -10.85 7.25 -8.55
C ASP A 121 -11.77 6.26 -9.28
N ARG A 122 -12.84 6.76 -9.93
CA ARG A 122 -13.77 5.95 -10.74
C ARG A 122 -13.09 5.30 -11.96
N LYS A 123 -11.99 5.87 -12.44
CA LYS A 123 -11.15 5.29 -13.52
C LYS A 123 -10.10 4.32 -13.00
N GLY A 124 -10.01 4.09 -11.68
CA GLY A 124 -8.98 3.25 -11.05
C GLY A 124 -7.60 3.90 -10.98
N LEU A 125 -7.54 5.23 -11.05
CA LEU A 125 -6.30 6.02 -11.07
C LEU A 125 -5.96 6.67 -9.73
N MET A 126 -6.87 6.61 -8.74
CA MET A 126 -6.68 7.01 -7.34
C MET A 126 -7.09 5.90 -6.39
#